data_AF-A0A6V7H6Y4-F1
#
_entry.id   AF-A0A6V7H6Y4-F1
#
_cell.length_a   1.000
_cell.length_b   1.000
_cell.length_c   1.000
_cell.angle_alpha   90.00
_cell.angle_beta   90.00
_cell.angle_gamma   90.00
#
_symmetry.space_group_name_H-M   'P 1'
#
loop_
_entity.id
_entity.type
_entity.pdbx_description
1 polymer ?
#
loop_
_entity_poly.entity_id
_entity_poly.type
_entity_poly.pdbx_seq_one_letter_code
_entity_poly.pdbx_strand_id
1 'polypeptide(L)'
;MENNDEARTVAERASTSKEEPLEATADDDYGCEHYKRKSKFVTPCCNKVYTCRFCHDKEETHTVNRKEVTELICVLCDTRQPVQATCQNCHCRFGKYTCLECNLFDDEDKNQYHCDGCGICRVGGRDRFFHCAKCNMCLPVQLQNGHTCVENVSHANCPVCLEDIHTSRIPCHIPNCGHLLHRTCFEELLHSGHYACPTCQVSLLDMTDLWRFLDMEVSSTPMPEEYRDYKVDILCKDCHE
;
A
#
# COMPACT_ATOMS: atom_id res chain seq x y z
N MET A 1 1.87 48.15 -86.41
CA MET A 1 1.86 49.28 -85.48
C MET A 1 1.01 48.86 -84.30
N GLU A 2 1.70 48.73 -83.16
CA GLU A 2 1.20 48.86 -81.77
C GLU A 2 0.11 47.86 -81.33
N ASN A 3 0.49 46.89 -80.48
CA ASN A 3 0.38 46.90 -79.00
C ASN A 3 -1.04 46.47 -78.56
N ASN A 4 -1.30 45.69 -77.50
CA ASN A 4 -0.50 44.94 -76.54
C ASN A 4 -1.46 43.97 -75.81
N ASP A 5 -0.90 42.88 -75.30
CA ASP A 5 -1.14 42.22 -74.00
C ASP A 5 -2.51 42.30 -73.29
N GLU A 6 -3.00 41.13 -72.85
CA GLU A 6 -3.02 40.76 -71.42
C GLU A 6 -3.38 39.27 -71.23
N ALA A 7 -2.34 38.46 -70.98
CA ALA A 7 -2.46 37.06 -70.57
C ALA A 7 -2.59 36.96 -69.04
N ARG A 8 -3.69 36.36 -68.55
CA ARG A 8 -3.91 36.08 -67.12
C ARG A 8 -3.05 34.89 -66.68
N THR A 9 -1.96 35.19 -65.98
CA THR A 9 -1.11 34.23 -65.26
C THR A 9 -1.72 33.88 -63.90
N VAL A 10 -1.80 32.57 -63.62
CA VAL A 10 -2.15 31.99 -62.32
C VAL A 10 -0.93 32.11 -61.41
N ALA A 11 -1.07 32.79 -60.27
CA ALA A 11 -0.06 32.87 -59.24
C ALA A 11 -0.55 32.14 -57.98
N GLU A 12 0.05 30.97 -57.73
CA GLU A 12 -0.10 30.18 -56.51
C GLU A 12 0.40 30.96 -55.29
N ARG A 13 -0.43 30.97 -54.24
CA ARG A 13 -0.09 31.56 -52.94
C ARG A 13 0.64 30.52 -52.10
N ALA A 14 1.95 30.64 -52.02
CA ALA A 14 2.78 29.91 -51.06
C ALA A 14 2.64 30.54 -49.67
N SER A 15 1.87 29.92 -48.79
CA SER A 15 1.80 30.29 -47.37
C SER A 15 2.84 29.48 -46.60
N THR A 16 3.99 30.09 -46.33
CA THR A 16 5.03 29.53 -45.46
C THR A 16 4.63 29.71 -44.00
N SER A 17 3.97 28.73 -43.40
CA SER A 17 3.82 28.63 -41.95
C SER A 17 5.11 28.04 -41.37
N LYS A 18 5.93 28.90 -40.78
CA LYS A 18 7.02 28.49 -39.89
C LYS A 18 6.39 27.77 -38.70
N GLU A 19 6.62 26.47 -38.58
CA GLU A 19 6.33 25.73 -37.36
C GLU A 19 7.37 26.14 -36.30
N GLU A 20 6.95 26.96 -35.36
CA GLU A 20 7.68 27.19 -34.12
C GLU A 20 7.55 25.92 -33.25
N PRO A 21 8.63 25.45 -32.60
CA PRO A 21 8.53 24.32 -31.70
C PRO A 21 7.60 24.69 -30.54
N LEU A 22 6.50 23.96 -30.39
CA LEU A 22 5.65 24.02 -29.20
C LEU A 22 6.54 23.77 -27.98
N GLU A 23 6.77 24.84 -27.22
CA GLU A 23 7.34 24.76 -25.88
C GLU A 23 6.54 23.75 -25.08
N ALA A 24 7.21 22.66 -24.69
CA ALA A 24 6.65 21.70 -23.77
C ALA A 24 6.34 22.43 -22.46
N THR A 25 5.06 22.71 -22.23
CA THR A 25 4.57 23.14 -20.93
C THR A 25 4.88 22.00 -19.97
N ALA A 26 5.87 22.24 -19.10
CA ALA A 26 6.15 21.41 -17.95
C ALA A 26 4.95 21.50 -17.00
N ASP A 27 3.93 20.69 -17.26
CA ASP A 27 2.82 20.50 -16.35
C ASP A 27 3.23 19.42 -15.35
N ASP A 28 3.42 19.84 -14.09
CA ASP A 28 3.98 19.05 -12.99
C ASP A 28 2.97 18.02 -12.42
N ASP A 29 1.99 17.59 -13.22
CA ASP A 29 0.93 16.67 -12.82
C ASP A 29 1.00 15.34 -13.60
N TYR A 30 1.93 14.48 -13.20
CA TYR A 30 2.02 13.11 -13.69
C TYR A 30 1.95 12.11 -12.54
N GLY A 31 1.31 10.97 -12.78
CA GLY A 31 1.11 9.93 -11.77
C GLY A 31 -0.32 9.93 -11.23
N CYS A 32 -0.47 9.55 -9.96
CA CYS A 32 -1.73 9.54 -9.24
C CYS A 32 -1.48 9.69 -7.73
N GLU A 33 -2.54 9.78 -6.93
CA GLU A 33 -2.49 9.82 -5.45
C GLU A 33 -1.68 8.69 -4.80
N HIS A 34 -1.45 7.59 -5.54
CA HIS A 34 -0.70 6.44 -5.05
C HIS A 34 0.80 6.52 -5.33
N TYR A 35 1.18 6.96 -6.54
CA TYR A 35 2.56 6.93 -7.02
C TYR A 35 2.78 8.03 -8.07
N LYS A 36 3.86 8.79 -7.94
CA LYS A 36 4.29 9.77 -8.97
C LYS A 36 5.14 9.03 -9.99
N ARG A 37 4.64 8.79 -11.20
CA ARG A 37 5.39 8.04 -12.23
C ARG A 37 5.03 8.45 -13.66
N LYS A 38 5.98 8.27 -14.57
CA LYS A 38 5.88 8.67 -15.97
C LYS A 38 5.42 7.53 -16.89
N SER A 39 4.76 6.52 -16.33
CA SER A 39 4.23 5.37 -17.06
C SER A 39 2.82 4.99 -16.62
N LYS A 40 2.00 4.53 -17.57
CA LYS A 40 0.71 3.87 -17.36
C LYS A 40 0.83 2.40 -17.74
N PHE A 41 0.15 1.51 -17.03
CA PHE A 41 0.17 0.08 -17.32
C PHE A 41 -0.96 -0.33 -18.25
N VAL A 42 -0.67 -1.27 -19.14
CA VAL A 42 -1.69 -2.02 -19.86
C VAL A 42 -2.02 -3.23 -19.00
N THR A 43 -3.22 -3.27 -18.42
CA THR A 43 -3.60 -4.32 -17.48
C THR A 43 -3.95 -5.60 -18.24
N PRO A 44 -3.31 -6.75 -17.94
CA PRO A 44 -3.53 -7.99 -18.69
C PRO A 44 -4.92 -8.60 -18.48
N CYS A 45 -5.57 -8.28 -17.35
CA CYS A 45 -6.90 -8.78 -17.00
C CYS A 45 -8.02 -8.25 -17.89
N CYS A 46 -7.94 -6.98 -18.32
CA CYS A 46 -9.01 -6.31 -19.06
C CYS A 46 -8.52 -5.46 -20.24
N ASN A 47 -7.21 -5.47 -20.53
CA ASN A 47 -6.55 -4.71 -21.59
C ASN A 47 -6.82 -3.20 -21.56
N LYS A 48 -7.14 -2.67 -20.38
CA LYS A 48 -7.36 -1.24 -20.16
C LYS A 48 -6.06 -0.59 -19.67
N VAL A 49 -6.01 0.73 -19.75
CA VAL A 49 -4.81 1.51 -19.37
C VAL A 49 -5.09 2.24 -18.06
N TYR A 50 -4.27 1.96 -17.05
CA TYR A 50 -4.36 2.63 -15.75
C TYR A 50 -3.00 3.13 -15.31
N THR A 51 -2.99 4.25 -14.58
CA THR A 51 -1.74 4.74 -14.00
C THR A 51 -1.19 3.71 -13.03
N CYS A 52 -2.00 3.11 -12.14
CA CYS A 52 -1.53 2.14 -11.14
C CYS A 52 -2.55 1.03 -10.88
N ARG A 53 -2.12 -0.03 -10.18
CA ARG A 53 -3.02 -1.13 -9.77
C ARG A 53 -4.21 -0.65 -8.93
N PHE A 54 -4.01 0.30 -8.02
CA PHE A 54 -5.09 0.80 -7.17
C PHE A 54 -6.09 1.67 -7.94
N CYS A 55 -5.62 2.41 -8.94
CA CYS A 55 -6.50 3.15 -9.84
C CYS A 55 -7.34 2.18 -10.69
N HIS A 56 -6.77 1.05 -11.08
CA HIS A 56 -7.52 -0.04 -11.70
C HIS A 56 -8.55 -0.63 -10.74
N ASP A 57 -8.13 -1.10 -9.57
CA ASP A 57 -8.97 -1.80 -8.60
C ASP A 57 -10.10 -0.92 -8.02
N LYS A 58 -9.99 0.41 -8.12
CA LYS A 58 -11.04 1.37 -7.74
C LYS A 58 -12.12 1.53 -8.80
N GLU A 59 -11.75 1.43 -10.08
CA GLU A 59 -12.65 1.62 -11.23
C GLU A 59 -13.26 0.30 -11.73
N GLU A 60 -12.62 -0.83 -11.41
CA GLU A 60 -13.00 -2.15 -11.89
C GLU A 60 -13.50 -3.06 -10.75
N THR A 61 -14.36 -4.02 -11.07
CA THR A 61 -14.90 -5.00 -10.10
C THR A 61 -13.94 -6.15 -9.77
N HIS A 62 -12.70 -6.07 -10.26
CA HIS A 62 -11.68 -7.10 -10.10
C HIS A 62 -10.32 -6.46 -9.83
N THR A 63 -9.39 -7.25 -9.31
CA THR A 63 -8.03 -6.78 -9.01
C THR A 63 -7.05 -7.19 -10.09
N VAL A 64 -5.99 -6.39 -10.28
CA VAL A 64 -4.91 -6.72 -11.22
C VAL A 64 -3.69 -7.29 -10.50
N ASN A 65 -3.16 -8.40 -11.03
CA ASN A 65 -1.87 -8.93 -10.58
C ASN A 65 -0.73 -8.10 -11.18
N ARG A 66 -0.06 -7.32 -10.32
CA ARG A 66 1.06 -6.46 -10.74
C ARG A 66 2.20 -7.20 -11.44
N LYS A 67 2.44 -8.48 -11.10
CA LYS A 67 3.56 -9.27 -11.66
C LYS A 67 3.29 -9.73 -13.09
N GLU A 68 2.03 -9.78 -13.50
CA GLU A 68 1.63 -10.22 -14.85
C GLU A 68 1.62 -9.08 -15.88
N VAL A 69 1.81 -7.83 -15.43
CA VAL A 69 1.88 -6.69 -16.33
C VAL A 69 3.17 -6.77 -17.15
N THR A 70 3.04 -6.91 -18.47
CA THR A 70 4.18 -7.01 -19.40
C THR A 70 4.39 -5.76 -20.24
N GLU A 71 3.37 -4.89 -20.34
CA GLU A 71 3.40 -3.69 -21.17
C GLU A 71 3.04 -2.43 -20.39
N LEU A 72 3.68 -1.32 -20.78
CA LEU A 72 3.40 0.02 -20.27
C LEU A 72 3.40 1.05 -21.40
N ILE A 73 2.83 2.23 -21.13
CA ILE A 73 2.78 3.38 -22.03
C ILE A 73 3.49 4.54 -21.34
N CYS A 74 4.45 5.16 -22.02
CA CYS A 74 5.14 6.36 -21.52
C CYS A 74 4.18 7.55 -21.51
N VAL A 75 4.11 8.28 -20.40
CA VAL A 75 3.25 9.47 -20.27
C VAL A 75 3.81 10.67 -21.05
N LEU A 76 5.11 10.71 -21.32
CA LEU A 76 5.76 11.86 -21.97
C LEU A 76 5.76 11.81 -23.50
N CYS A 77 5.72 10.60 -24.09
CA CYS A 77 5.82 10.43 -25.54
C CYS A 77 4.85 9.37 -26.09
N ASP A 78 3.88 8.93 -25.28
CA ASP A 78 2.82 7.97 -25.61
C ASP A 78 3.28 6.64 -26.23
N THR A 79 4.56 6.30 -26.06
CA THR A 79 5.12 5.06 -26.60
C THR A 79 4.70 3.87 -25.75
N ARG A 80 3.90 2.97 -26.34
CA ARG A 80 3.60 1.62 -25.81
C ARG A 80 4.81 0.70 -26.01
N GLN A 81 5.21 0.02 -24.94
CA GLN A 81 6.47 -0.74 -24.89
C GLN A 81 6.43 -1.79 -23.78
N PRO A 82 7.33 -2.79 -23.80
CA PRO A 82 7.46 -3.73 -22.69
C PRO A 82 7.87 -3.02 -21.39
N VAL A 83 7.59 -3.64 -20.24
CA VAL A 83 7.99 -3.10 -18.94
C VAL A 83 9.51 -3.07 -18.81
N GLN A 84 10.04 -1.90 -18.49
CA GLN A 84 11.46 -1.61 -18.30
C GLN A 84 11.63 -0.32 -17.50
N ALA A 85 12.85 0.03 -17.07
CA ALA A 85 13.11 1.20 -16.23
C ALA A 85 13.03 2.56 -16.97
N THR A 86 13.28 2.55 -18.28
CA THR A 86 13.42 3.75 -19.12
C THR A 86 12.64 3.62 -20.41
N CYS A 87 12.10 4.71 -20.93
CA CYS A 87 11.40 4.69 -22.21
C CYS A 87 12.34 4.32 -23.39
N GLN A 88 11.88 3.46 -24.30
CA GLN A 88 12.59 3.08 -25.52
C GLN A 88 12.72 4.24 -26.52
N ASN A 89 11.74 5.15 -26.54
CA ASN A 89 11.72 6.28 -27.47
C ASN A 89 12.38 7.55 -26.89
N CYS A 90 11.82 8.15 -25.83
CA CYS A 90 12.36 9.38 -25.25
C CYS A 90 13.41 9.18 -24.14
N HIS A 91 13.74 7.93 -23.78
CA HIS A 91 14.75 7.59 -22.77
C HIS A 91 14.54 8.14 -21.35
N CYS A 92 13.36 8.69 -21.05
CA CYS A 92 13.04 9.12 -19.69
C CYS A 92 12.99 7.92 -18.73
N ARG A 93 13.46 8.10 -17.48
CA ARG A 93 13.21 7.14 -16.39
C ARG A 93 11.76 7.24 -15.93
N PHE A 94 11.10 6.11 -15.73
CA PHE A 94 9.68 6.10 -15.31
C PHE A 94 9.47 6.39 -13.81
N GLY A 95 10.49 6.16 -13.00
CA GLY A 95 10.53 6.47 -11.57
C GLY A 95 11.97 6.50 -11.05
N LYS A 96 12.28 7.35 -10.08
CA LYS A 96 13.54 7.33 -9.32
C LYS A 96 13.77 5.97 -8.66
N TYR A 97 12.76 5.47 -7.96
CA TYR A 97 12.70 4.10 -7.51
C TYR A 97 12.03 3.24 -8.59
N THR A 98 12.72 2.16 -8.98
CA THR A 98 12.23 1.19 -9.95
C THR A 98 12.45 -0.22 -9.42
N CYS A 99 11.37 -1.01 -9.34
CA CYS A 99 11.43 -2.43 -9.05
C CYS A 99 10.68 -3.20 -10.14
N LEU A 100 11.43 -3.88 -11.01
CA LEU A 100 10.86 -4.64 -12.13
C LEU A 100 10.19 -5.93 -11.66
N GLU A 101 10.63 -6.53 -10.56
CA GLU A 101 9.99 -7.72 -9.99
C GLU A 101 8.56 -7.45 -9.50
N CYS A 102 8.30 -6.22 -9.05
CA CYS A 102 6.99 -5.78 -8.59
C CYS A 102 6.26 -4.91 -9.61
N ASN A 103 6.88 -4.57 -10.73
CA ASN A 103 6.44 -3.53 -11.66
C ASN A 103 6.04 -2.25 -10.91
N LEU A 104 6.91 -1.77 -10.02
CA LEU A 104 6.70 -0.55 -9.22
C LEU A 104 7.67 0.54 -9.67
N PHE A 105 7.11 1.71 -10.00
CA PHE A 105 7.84 2.91 -10.39
C PHE A 105 7.31 4.08 -9.56
N ASP A 106 8.20 4.82 -8.91
CA ASP A 106 7.86 5.99 -8.09
C ASP A 106 9.00 7.03 -8.17
N ASP A 107 8.68 8.28 -8.49
CA ASP A 107 9.58 9.44 -8.53
C ASP A 107 9.69 10.14 -7.16
N GLU A 108 8.83 9.77 -6.21
CA GLU A 108 8.95 10.15 -4.81
C GLU A 108 9.91 9.20 -4.09
N ASP A 109 10.83 9.77 -3.31
CA ASP A 109 11.69 8.99 -2.43
C ASP A 109 10.98 8.78 -1.09
N LYS A 110 10.54 7.55 -0.84
CA LYS A 110 9.93 7.13 0.42
C LYS A 110 10.83 6.12 1.14
N ASN A 111 12.11 6.03 0.76
CA ASN A 111 13.01 4.96 1.15
C ASN A 111 12.40 3.58 0.84
N GLN A 112 11.85 3.42 -0.37
CA GLN A 112 11.28 2.16 -0.82
C GLN A 112 12.39 1.12 -1.01
N TYR A 113 12.08 -0.14 -0.70
CA TYR A 113 13.00 -1.25 -0.96
C TYR A 113 12.23 -2.53 -1.26
N HIS A 114 12.81 -3.39 -2.10
CA HIS A 114 12.28 -4.72 -2.36
C HIS A 114 12.72 -5.68 -1.25
N CYS A 115 11.79 -6.37 -0.59
CA CYS A 115 12.12 -7.45 0.33
C CYS A 115 11.99 -8.79 -0.39
N ASP A 116 13.12 -9.45 -0.66
CA ASP A 116 13.15 -10.73 -1.39
C ASP A 116 12.37 -11.82 -0.66
N GLY A 117 12.44 -11.85 0.68
CA GLY A 117 11.70 -12.81 1.50
C GLY A 117 10.18 -12.65 1.47
N CYS A 118 9.66 -11.44 1.23
CA CYS A 118 8.22 -11.21 1.04
C CYS A 118 7.83 -11.19 -0.45
N GLY A 119 8.78 -10.96 -1.36
CA GLY A 119 8.53 -10.76 -2.78
C GLY A 119 7.71 -9.51 -3.10
N ILE A 120 7.75 -8.50 -2.22
CA ILE A 120 7.02 -7.23 -2.36
C ILE A 120 7.88 -6.03 -1.96
N CYS A 121 7.61 -4.87 -2.56
CA CYS A 121 8.23 -3.60 -2.13
C CYS A 121 7.60 -3.09 -0.83
N ARG A 122 8.44 -2.67 0.11
CA ARG A 122 8.10 -2.01 1.37
C ARG A 122 8.63 -0.58 1.38
N VAL A 123 8.20 0.21 2.36
CA VAL A 123 8.53 1.63 2.52
C VAL A 123 9.17 1.81 3.91
N GLY A 124 10.09 2.77 4.05
CA GLY A 124 10.69 3.13 5.34
C GLY A 124 12.16 2.72 5.54
N GLY A 125 12.85 2.30 4.48
CA GLY A 125 14.29 2.00 4.48
C GLY A 125 14.61 0.53 4.79
N ARG A 126 15.57 -0.05 4.06
CA ARG A 126 16.01 -1.45 4.27
C ARG A 126 16.75 -1.61 5.60
N ASP A 127 17.37 -0.55 6.11
CA ASP A 127 18.16 -0.50 7.34
C ASP A 127 17.32 -0.54 8.61
N ARG A 128 16.05 -0.10 8.54
CA ARG A 128 15.15 -0.01 9.70
C ARG A 128 14.29 -1.25 9.91
N PHE A 129 14.28 -2.16 8.93
CA PHE A 129 13.45 -3.34 8.94
C PHE A 129 14.28 -4.58 8.63
N PHE A 130 13.94 -5.70 9.26
CA PHE A 130 14.49 -7.00 8.93
C PHE A 130 13.36 -7.95 8.54
N HIS A 131 13.66 -8.92 7.68
CA HIS A 131 12.72 -9.96 7.32
C HIS A 131 12.85 -11.13 8.30
N CYS A 132 11.77 -11.49 8.98
CA CYS A 132 11.70 -12.69 9.79
C CYS A 132 11.13 -13.84 8.95
N ALA A 133 11.96 -14.82 8.61
CA ALA A 133 11.55 -15.98 7.79
C ALA A 133 10.52 -16.89 8.49
N LYS A 134 10.52 -16.96 9.83
CA LYS A 134 9.50 -17.72 10.57
C LYS A 134 8.12 -17.06 10.49
N CYS A 135 8.08 -15.75 10.72
CA CYS A 135 6.84 -14.97 10.64
C CYS A 135 6.40 -14.68 9.20
N ASN A 136 7.31 -14.86 8.22
CA ASN A 136 7.18 -14.41 6.83
C ASN A 136 6.81 -12.92 6.70
N MET A 137 7.38 -12.09 7.58
CA MET A 137 7.04 -10.66 7.70
C MET A 137 8.28 -9.77 7.86
N CYS A 138 8.22 -8.57 7.28
CA CYS A 138 9.17 -7.50 7.55
C CYS A 138 8.80 -6.79 8.85
N LEU A 139 9.70 -6.82 9.84
CA LEU A 139 9.49 -6.22 11.16
C LEU A 139 10.54 -5.13 11.41
N PRO A 140 10.22 -4.08 12.20
CA PRO A 140 11.21 -3.11 12.65
C PRO A 140 12.38 -3.79 13.38
N VAL A 141 13.61 -3.34 13.15
CA VAL A 141 14.84 -3.92 13.74
C VAL A 141 14.80 -3.97 15.28
N GLN A 142 14.05 -3.09 15.94
CA GLN A 142 13.86 -3.14 17.39
C GLN A 142 13.25 -4.48 17.88
N LEU A 143 12.50 -5.17 17.03
CA LEU A 143 11.83 -6.42 17.37
C LEU A 143 12.69 -7.66 17.07
N GLN A 144 13.89 -7.52 16.50
CA GLN A 144 14.69 -8.64 16.00
C GLN A 144 14.94 -9.75 17.04
N ASN A 145 15.08 -9.40 18.31
CA ASN A 145 15.35 -10.34 19.40
C ASN A 145 14.23 -10.40 20.46
N GLY A 146 13.12 -9.68 20.27
CA GLY A 146 12.10 -9.50 21.30
C GLY A 146 10.68 -9.89 20.91
N HIS A 147 10.43 -10.28 19.66
CA HIS A 147 9.09 -10.68 19.22
C HIS A 147 8.86 -12.18 19.36
N THR A 148 7.68 -12.56 19.82
CA THR A 148 7.20 -13.94 19.79
C THR A 148 6.90 -14.31 18.34
N CYS A 149 7.72 -15.19 17.75
CA CYS A 149 7.52 -15.66 16.39
C CYS A 149 6.30 -16.58 16.32
N VAL A 150 5.33 -16.25 15.47
CA VAL A 150 4.22 -17.13 15.09
C VAL A 150 4.37 -17.45 13.60
N GLU A 151 4.41 -18.73 13.27
CA GLU A 151 4.66 -19.16 11.89
C GLU A 151 3.58 -18.66 10.93
N ASN A 152 4.02 -18.11 9.78
CA ASN A 152 3.14 -17.65 8.71
C ASN A 152 2.05 -16.64 9.12
N VAL A 153 2.22 -15.96 10.25
CA VAL A 153 1.20 -15.08 10.81
C VAL A 153 0.78 -13.98 9.84
N SER A 154 1.67 -13.54 8.95
CA SER A 154 1.34 -12.52 7.95
C SER A 154 0.30 -12.93 6.92
N HIS A 155 0.15 -14.24 6.66
CA HIS A 155 -0.80 -14.77 5.68
C HIS A 155 -2.22 -14.92 6.24
N ALA A 156 -2.43 -14.63 7.52
CA ALA A 156 -3.75 -14.54 8.09
C ALA A 156 -4.40 -13.19 7.70
N ASN A 157 -5.71 -13.22 7.47
CA ASN A 157 -6.51 -12.01 7.31
C ASN A 157 -6.70 -11.33 8.67
N CYS A 158 -6.87 -10.02 8.66
CA CYS A 158 -7.24 -9.26 9.84
C CYS A 158 -8.60 -9.76 10.38
N PRO A 159 -8.71 -10.19 11.66
CA PRO A 159 -9.95 -10.74 12.19
C PRO A 159 -11.08 -9.70 12.33
N VAL A 160 -10.79 -8.41 12.13
CA VAL A 160 -11.76 -7.32 12.22
C VAL A 160 -12.38 -7.01 10.85
N CYS A 161 -11.56 -6.71 9.84
CA CYS A 161 -12.04 -6.35 8.50
C CYS A 161 -12.03 -7.51 7.50
N LEU A 162 -11.43 -8.65 7.85
CA LEU A 162 -11.25 -9.84 7.01
C LEU A 162 -10.38 -9.60 5.76
N GLU A 163 -9.67 -8.48 5.68
CA GLU A 163 -8.73 -8.18 4.60
C GLU A 163 -7.33 -8.75 4.87
N ASP A 164 -6.57 -8.97 3.80
CA ASP A 164 -5.21 -9.50 3.85
C ASP A 164 -4.24 -8.55 4.56
N ILE A 165 -3.42 -9.09 5.47
CA ILE A 165 -2.42 -8.30 6.20
C ILE A 165 -1.11 -8.19 5.42
N HIS A 166 -0.72 -9.24 4.69
CA HIS A 166 0.59 -9.32 4.06
C HIS A 166 0.80 -8.24 2.98
N THR A 167 -0.20 -8.06 2.12
CA THR A 167 -0.15 -7.18 0.93
C THR A 167 -0.82 -5.83 1.13
N SER A 168 -1.44 -5.61 2.29
CA SER A 168 -2.02 -4.31 2.67
C SER A 168 -0.93 -3.25 2.85
N ARG A 169 -1.31 -2.00 2.56
CA ARG A 169 -0.50 -0.81 2.83
C ARG A 169 -0.68 -0.30 4.26
N ILE A 170 -1.75 -0.73 4.92
CA ILE A 170 -2.03 -0.33 6.30
C ILE A 170 -1.03 -1.08 7.19
N PRO A 171 -0.22 -0.37 7.99
CA PRO A 171 0.68 -1.01 8.93
C PRO A 171 -0.09 -1.98 9.84
N CYS A 172 0.53 -3.11 10.19
CA CYS A 172 -0.03 -3.99 11.20
C CYS A 172 0.42 -3.58 12.60
N HIS A 173 -0.47 -3.76 13.57
CA HIS A 173 -0.15 -3.77 14.99
C HIS A 173 0.11 -5.22 15.43
N ILE A 174 1.11 -5.41 16.28
CA ILE A 174 1.52 -6.72 16.80
C ILE A 174 1.31 -6.71 18.32
N PRO A 175 0.14 -7.15 18.81
CA PRO A 175 -0.11 -7.29 20.23
C PRO A 175 0.78 -8.40 20.84
N ASN A 176 0.86 -8.43 22.17
CA ASN A 176 1.65 -9.44 22.90
C ASN A 176 1.20 -10.88 22.64
N CYS A 177 -0.09 -11.09 22.29
CA CYS A 177 -0.62 -12.39 21.90
C CYS A 177 -0.19 -12.84 20.49
N GLY A 178 0.49 -11.98 19.71
CA GLY A 178 1.02 -12.29 18.38
C GLY A 178 -0.01 -12.24 17.24
N HIS A 179 -1.31 -12.10 17.52
CA HIS A 179 -2.34 -12.01 16.48
C HIS A 179 -2.35 -10.63 15.81
N LEU A 180 -2.07 -10.60 14.51
CA LEU A 180 -1.93 -9.36 13.76
C LEU A 180 -3.27 -8.69 13.48
N LEU A 181 -3.28 -7.36 13.61
CA LEU A 181 -4.42 -6.49 13.29
C LEU A 181 -3.90 -5.37 12.38
N HIS A 182 -4.69 -4.89 11.42
CA HIS A 182 -4.38 -3.59 10.82
C HIS A 182 -4.42 -2.51 11.89
N ARG A 183 -3.53 -1.53 11.81
CA ARG A 183 -3.44 -0.44 12.80
C ARG A 183 -4.76 0.32 12.93
N THR A 184 -5.44 0.57 11.82
CA THR A 184 -6.77 1.21 11.81
C THR A 184 -7.81 0.36 12.53
N CYS A 185 -7.86 -0.95 12.24
CA CYS A 185 -8.77 -1.87 12.92
C CYS A 185 -8.47 -1.99 14.42
N PHE A 186 -7.19 -1.97 14.80
CA PHE A 186 -6.79 -1.93 16.20
C PHE A 186 -7.29 -0.65 16.89
N GLU A 187 -7.06 0.52 16.30
CA GLU A 187 -7.52 1.80 16.84
C GLU A 187 -9.05 1.87 16.94
N GLU A 188 -9.79 1.40 15.92
CA GLU A 188 -11.26 1.31 15.93
C GLU A 188 -11.79 0.37 17.04
N LEU A 189 -11.11 -0.76 17.25
CA LEU A 189 -11.46 -1.70 18.31
C LEU A 189 -11.32 -1.05 19.69
N LEU A 190 -10.24 -0.28 19.91
CA LEU A 190 -10.08 0.47 21.16
C LEU A 190 -11.12 1.58 21.33
N HIS A 191 -11.40 2.34 20.27
CA HIS A 191 -12.40 3.42 20.32
C HIS A 191 -13.82 2.90 20.61
N SER A 192 -14.13 1.67 20.20
CA SER A 192 -15.41 1.01 20.51
C SER A 192 -15.44 0.37 21.91
N GLY A 193 -14.36 0.48 22.69
CA GLY A 193 -14.26 -0.07 24.05
C GLY A 193 -13.92 -1.55 24.12
N HIS A 194 -13.46 -2.14 23.01
CA HIS A 194 -13.02 -3.54 22.97
C HIS A 194 -11.50 -3.63 23.16
N TYR A 195 -11.08 -4.01 24.37
CA TYR A 195 -9.66 -4.12 24.72
C TYR A 195 -9.09 -5.53 24.56
N ALA A 196 -9.90 -6.51 24.17
CA ALA A 196 -9.52 -7.91 24.04
C ALA A 196 -9.29 -8.29 22.57
N CYS A 197 -8.30 -9.14 22.33
CA CYS A 197 -8.00 -9.67 21.02
C CYS A 197 -9.20 -10.45 20.46
N PRO A 198 -9.69 -10.16 19.24
CA PRO A 198 -10.82 -10.88 18.66
C PRO A 198 -10.57 -12.40 18.51
N THR A 199 -9.30 -12.80 18.38
CA THR A 199 -8.92 -14.20 18.15
C THR A 199 -8.75 -15.01 19.43
N CYS A 200 -8.01 -14.48 20.41
CA CYS A 200 -7.67 -15.23 21.64
C CYS A 200 -8.18 -14.58 22.93
N GLN A 201 -8.81 -13.41 22.84
CA GLN A 201 -9.39 -12.68 23.98
C GLN A 201 -8.40 -12.22 25.06
N VAL A 202 -7.09 -12.31 24.77
CA VAL A 202 -6.01 -11.68 25.56
C VAL A 202 -6.10 -10.16 25.40
N SER A 203 -5.85 -9.41 26.47
CA SER A 203 -5.79 -7.96 26.49
C SER A 203 -4.77 -7.43 25.47
N LEU A 204 -5.19 -6.43 24.69
CA LEU A 204 -4.37 -5.81 23.65
C LEU A 204 -3.48 -4.68 24.17
N LEU A 205 -3.77 -4.19 25.38
CA LEU A 205 -3.10 -3.09 26.07
C LEU A 205 -2.71 -3.52 27.48
N ASP A 206 -1.91 -2.69 28.15
CA ASP A 206 -1.77 -2.79 29.60
C ASP A 206 -3.08 -2.34 30.28
N MET A 207 -3.73 -3.28 30.97
CA MET A 207 -5.00 -3.07 31.65
C MET A 207 -4.85 -2.88 33.17
N THR A 208 -3.61 -2.76 33.68
CA THR A 208 -3.31 -2.72 35.12
C THR A 208 -4.14 -1.67 35.86
N ASP A 209 -4.29 -0.46 35.31
CA ASP A 209 -5.05 0.60 35.97
C ASP A 209 -6.56 0.32 35.97
N LEU A 210 -7.09 -0.32 34.90
CA LEU A 210 -8.49 -0.75 34.87
C LEU A 210 -8.75 -1.86 35.89
N TRP A 211 -7.84 -2.82 36.00
CA TRP A 211 -7.96 -3.91 36.99
C TRP A 211 -7.97 -3.37 38.41
N ARG A 212 -7.09 -2.42 38.75
CA ARG A 212 -7.12 -1.76 40.06
C ARG A 212 -8.47 -1.08 40.35
N PHE A 213 -9.07 -0.44 39.35
CA PHE A 213 -10.39 0.17 39.49
C PHE A 213 -11.48 -0.89 39.75
N LEU A 214 -11.48 -1.98 38.99
CA LEU A 214 -12.43 -3.09 39.18
C LEU A 214 -12.27 -3.74 40.56
N ASP A 215 -11.05 -3.94 41.04
CA ASP A 215 -10.77 -4.48 42.39
C ASP A 215 -11.38 -3.57 43.48
N MET A 216 -11.31 -2.25 43.30
CA MET A 216 -11.95 -1.30 44.21
C MET A 216 -13.47 -1.40 44.19
N GLU A 217 -14.10 -1.53 43.01
CA GLU A 217 -15.56 -1.72 42.90
C GLU A 217 -16.03 -3.01 43.55
N VAL A 218 -15.32 -4.12 43.29
CA VAL A 218 -15.60 -5.44 43.91
C VAL A 218 -15.50 -5.35 45.42
N SER A 219 -14.45 -4.69 45.96
CA SER A 219 -14.31 -4.50 47.41
C SER A 219 -15.42 -3.64 48.03
N SER A 220 -16.00 -2.72 47.24
CA SER A 220 -17.09 -1.83 47.66
C SER A 220 -18.47 -2.49 47.57
N THR A 221 -18.58 -3.62 46.87
CA THR A 221 -19.83 -4.34 46.62
C THR A 221 -19.71 -5.81 47.06
N PRO A 222 -19.56 -6.07 48.37
CA PRO A 222 -19.38 -7.44 48.87
C PRO A 222 -20.61 -8.31 48.58
N MET A 223 -20.37 -9.59 48.31
CA MET A 223 -21.45 -10.56 48.05
C MET A 223 -22.39 -10.69 49.27
N PRO A 224 -23.70 -10.92 49.05
CA PRO A 224 -24.66 -11.19 50.13
C PRO A 224 -24.26 -12.39 50.99
N GLU A 225 -24.77 -12.46 52.22
CA GLU A 225 -24.42 -13.50 53.20
C GLU A 225 -24.55 -14.93 52.67
N GLU A 226 -25.58 -15.20 51.89
CA GLU A 226 -25.87 -16.51 51.30
C GLU A 226 -24.78 -16.98 50.31
N TYR A 227 -24.02 -16.06 49.74
CA TYR A 227 -23.00 -16.33 48.72
C TYR A 227 -21.59 -15.96 49.17
N ARG A 228 -21.39 -15.57 50.43
CA ARG A 228 -20.12 -15.04 50.97
C ARG A 228 -18.94 -16.00 50.74
N ASP A 229 -19.17 -17.30 50.90
CA ASP A 229 -18.14 -18.34 50.76
C ASP A 229 -18.26 -19.15 49.47
N TYR A 230 -19.14 -18.73 48.54
CA TYR A 230 -19.33 -19.41 47.27
C TYR A 230 -18.13 -19.13 46.35
N LYS A 231 -17.44 -20.19 45.93
CA LYS A 231 -16.27 -20.09 45.05
C LYS A 231 -16.56 -20.76 43.72
N VAL A 232 -16.03 -20.15 42.67
CA VAL A 232 -16.05 -20.69 41.32
C VAL A 232 -14.64 -20.63 40.75
N ASP A 233 -14.31 -21.59 39.90
CA ASP A 233 -13.07 -21.57 39.15
C ASP A 233 -13.20 -20.58 38.00
N ILE A 234 -12.22 -19.67 37.88
CA ILE A 234 -12.11 -18.73 36.78
C ILE A 234 -10.76 -18.93 36.11
N LEU A 235 -10.70 -18.68 34.80
CA LEU A 235 -9.46 -18.70 34.02
C LEU A 235 -9.17 -17.28 33.56
N CYS A 236 -8.01 -16.76 33.93
CA CYS A 236 -7.54 -15.49 33.40
C CYS A 236 -6.96 -15.72 32.00
N LYS A 237 -7.50 -15.02 31.01
CA LYS A 237 -7.05 -15.19 29.61
C LYS A 237 -5.67 -14.59 29.35
N ASP A 238 -5.21 -13.67 30.20
CA ASP A 238 -3.92 -13.02 30.02
C ASP A 238 -2.77 -13.87 30.59
N CYS A 239 -2.91 -14.39 31.82
CA CYS A 239 -1.89 -15.28 32.41
C CYS A 239 -2.10 -16.76 32.11
N HIS A 240 -3.28 -17.16 31.61
CA HIS A 240 -3.67 -18.57 31.40
C HIS A 240 -3.61 -19.41 32.68
N GLU A 241 -3.86 -18.77 33.84
CA GLU A 241 -3.96 -19.37 35.17
C GLU A 241 -5.38 -19.24 35.74
#